data_AF-A0A948X603-F1
#
_entry.id   AF-A0A948X603-F1
#
_cell.length_a   1.000
_cell.length_b   1.000
_cell.length_c   1.000
_cell.angle_alpha   90.00
_cell.angle_beta   90.00
_cell.angle_gamma   90.00
#
_symmetry.space_group_name_H-M   'P 1'
#
loop_
_entity.id
_entity.type
_entity.pdbx_description
1 polymer ?
#
loop_
_entity_poly.entity_id
_entity_poly.type
_entity_poly.pdbx_seq_one_letter_code
_entity_poly.pdbx_strand_id
1 'polypeptide(L)'
;MKNCDELRTELALTFEKLKAGEIKPGEAAELANLAGKMIGSAKVQVEYYALRKEQPRIEWLESPNVELRGGPAVSSPERPA
;
A
#
# COMPACT_ATOMS: atom_id res chain seq x y z
N MET A 1 -9.90 -4.49 8.25
CA MET A 1 -8.67 -4.34 7.46
C MET A 1 -8.91 -4.84 6.04
N LYS A 2 -9.25 -3.91 5.16
CA LYS A 2 -9.67 -4.17 3.78
C LYS A 2 -8.59 -3.82 2.74
N ASN A 3 -7.68 -2.90 3.06
CA ASN A 3 -6.63 -2.44 2.17
C ASN A 3 -5.35 -2.00 2.93
N CYS A 4 -4.33 -1.60 2.17
CA CYS A 4 -3.04 -1.17 2.71
C CYS A 4 -3.10 0.10 3.57
N ASP A 5 -4.06 1.00 3.34
CA ASP A 5 -4.22 2.24 4.11
C ASP A 5 -4.81 1.97 5.49
N GLU A 6 -5.81 1.08 5.59
CA GLU A 6 -6.31 0.59 6.87
C GLU A 6 -5.18 -0.11 7.65
N LEU A 7 -4.35 -0.95 7.00
CA LEU A 7 -3.22 -1.60 7.66
C LEU A 7 -2.20 -0.58 8.21
N ARG A 8 -1.88 0.47 7.45
CA ARG A 8 -0.98 1.55 7.90
C ARG A 8 -1.56 2.30 9.09
N THR A 9 -2.86 2.56 9.08
CA THR A 9 -3.57 3.23 10.19
C THR A 9 -3.48 2.39 11.46
N GLU A 10 -3.73 1.08 11.37
CA GLU A 10 -3.63 0.17 12.52
C GLU A 10 -2.19 0.04 13.04
N LEU A 11 -1.19 0.04 12.16
CA LEU A 11 0.22 0.07 12.56
C LEU A 11 0.59 1.38 13.29
N ALA A 12 0.11 2.52 12.81
CA ALA A 12 0.32 3.80 13.48
C ALA A 12 -0.32 3.82 14.88
N LEU A 13 -1.55 3.31 15.01
CA LEU A 13 -2.21 3.16 16.31
C LEU A 13 -1.46 2.21 17.24
N THR A 14 -0.92 1.11 16.71
CA THR A 14 -0.10 0.16 17.47
C THR A 14 1.16 0.83 18.01
N PHE A 15 1.81 1.68 17.21
CA PHE A 15 2.98 2.45 17.65
C PHE A 15 2.65 3.43 18.78
N GLU A 16 1.55 4.18 18.67
CA GLU A 16 1.12 5.09 19.75
C GLU A 16 0.79 4.33 21.04
N LYS A 17 0.10 3.19 20.96
CA LYS A 17 -0.19 2.33 22.11
C LYS A 17 1.08 1.78 22.76
N LEU A 18 2.07 1.37 21.96
CA LEU A 18 3.36 0.91 22.48
C LEU A 18 4.07 2.05 23.22
N LYS A 19 4.09 3.25 22.64
CA LYS A 19 4.69 4.44 23.24
C LYS A 19 3.99 4.87 24.54
N ALA A 20 2.66 4.73 24.60
CA ALA A 20 1.87 4.98 25.79
C ALA A 20 2.02 3.89 26.88
N GLY A 21 2.64 2.75 26.56
CA GLY A 21 2.77 1.61 27.47
C GLY A 21 1.49 0.80 27.64
N GLU A 22 0.51 0.97 26.74
CA GLU A 22 -0.77 0.25 26.76
C GLU A 22 -0.65 -1.20 26.27
N ILE A 23 0.38 -1.49 25.46
CA ILE A 23 0.69 -2.83 24.96
C ILE A 23 2.16 -3.17 25.20
N LYS A 24 2.47 -4.46 25.26
CA LYS A 24 3.85 -4.93 25.47
C LYS A 24 4.65 -4.85 24.17
N PRO A 25 5.99 -4.63 24.24
CA PRO A 25 6.85 -4.69 23.06
C PRO A 25 6.71 -5.99 22.25
N GLY A 26 6.51 -7.13 22.91
CA GLY A 26 6.28 -8.41 22.24
C GLY A 26 4.99 -8.45 21.42
N GLU A 27 3.89 -7.90 21.94
CA GLU A 27 2.61 -7.84 21.22
C GLU A 27 2.73 -6.91 19.99
N ALA A 28 3.38 -5.76 20.16
CA ALA A 28 3.66 -4.85 19.05
C ALA A 28 4.55 -5.52 17.97
N ALA A 29 5.54 -6.32 18.38
CA ALA A 29 6.41 -7.04 17.46
C ALA A 29 5.65 -8.10 16.64
N GLU A 30 4.74 -8.86 17.26
CA GLU A 30 3.89 -9.82 16.56
C GLU A 30 2.96 -9.13 15.56
N LEU A 31 2.34 -8.00 15.94
CA LEU A 31 1.50 -7.21 15.05
C LEU A 31 2.29 -6.68 13.85
N ALA A 32 3.50 -6.15 14.07
CA ALA A 32 4.38 -5.70 13.00
C ALA A 32 4.83 -6.84 12.08
N ASN A 33 5.06 -8.04 12.61
CA ASN A 33 5.42 -9.23 11.83
C ASN A 33 4.28 -9.64 10.89
N LEU A 34 3.05 -9.72 11.42
CA LEU A 34 1.86 -10.06 10.65
C LEU A 34 1.62 -9.02 9.53
N ALA A 35 1.72 -7.74 9.85
CA ALA A 35 1.62 -6.67 8.87
C ALA A 35 2.69 -6.78 7.76
N GLY A 36 3.93 -7.05 8.14
CA GLY A 36 5.04 -7.25 7.21
C GLY A 36 4.79 -8.41 6.23
N LYS A 37 4.23 -9.52 6.71
CA LYS A 37 3.85 -10.66 5.85
C LYS A 37 2.73 -10.31 4.86
N MET A 38 1.74 -9.53 5.28
CA MET A 38 0.66 -9.07 4.38
C MET A 38 1.21 -8.18 3.26
N ILE A 39 2.04 -7.20 3.61
CA ILE A 39 2.72 -6.32 2.65
C ILE A 39 3.62 -7.14 1.71
N GLY A 40 4.37 -8.09 2.27
CA GLY A 40 5.21 -9.01 1.50
C GLY A 40 4.42 -9.82 0.47
N SER A 41 3.26 -10.37 0.85
CA SER A 41 2.38 -11.09 -0.07
C SER A 41 1.87 -10.21 -1.21
N ALA A 42 1.45 -8.97 -0.93
CA ALA A 42 1.01 -8.03 -1.95
C ALA A 42 2.16 -7.62 -2.89
N LYS A 43 3.38 -7.45 -2.35
CA LYS A 43 4.59 -7.18 -3.15
C LYS A 43 4.89 -8.32 -4.12
N VAL A 44 4.86 -9.57 -3.65
CA VAL A 44 5.06 -10.74 -4.52
C VAL A 44 4.02 -10.79 -5.63
N GLN A 45 2.76 -10.43 -5.32
CA GLN A 45 1.70 -10.35 -6.32
C GLN A 45 2.00 -9.29 -7.39
N VAL A 46 2.46 -8.09 -7.00
CA VAL A 46 2.90 -7.04 -7.94
C VAL A 46 4.06 -7.53 -8.81
N GLU A 47 5.07 -8.14 -8.22
CA GLU A 47 6.25 -8.66 -8.93
C GLU A 47 5.86 -9.76 -9.93
N TYR A 48 4.96 -10.66 -9.54
CA TYR A 48 4.44 -11.72 -10.41
C TYR A 48 3.80 -11.16 -11.69
N TYR A 49 2.95 -10.13 -11.57
CA TYR A 49 2.32 -9.51 -12.72
C TYR A 49 3.29 -8.68 -13.55
N ALA A 50 4.25 -8.00 -12.91
CA ALA A 50 5.32 -7.29 -13.62
C ALA A 50 6.14 -8.25 -14.52
N LEU A 51 6.47 -9.45 -14.04
CA LEU A 51 7.15 -10.48 -14.84
C LEU A 51 6.32 -10.93 -16.05
N ARG A 52 4.99 -10.91 -15.93
CA ARG A 52 4.05 -11.23 -17.02
C ARG A 52 3.75 -10.05 -17.94
N LYS A 53 4.31 -8.87 -17.66
CA LYS A 53 4.00 -7.60 -18.35
C LYS A 53 2.51 -7.23 -18.26
N GLU A 54 1.87 -7.62 -17.17
CA GLU A 54 0.47 -7.29 -16.86
C GLU A 54 0.44 -6.17 -15.82
N GLN A 55 -0.54 -5.28 -15.92
CA GLN A 55 -0.80 -4.23 -14.91
C GLN A 55 -2.23 -4.37 -14.38
N PRO A 56 -2.53 -5.46 -13.64
CA PRO A 56 -3.87 -5.64 -13.11
C PRO A 56 -4.11 -4.68 -11.96
N ARG A 57 -5.39 -4.42 -11.72
CA ARG A 57 -5.85 -3.74 -10.51
C ARG A 57 -5.73 -4.69 -9.32
N ILE A 58 -5.02 -4.28 -8.28
CA ILE A 58 -4.90 -5.06 -7.04
C ILE A 58 -5.72 -4.33 -5.97
N GLU A 59 -6.93 -4.82 -5.70
CA GLU A 59 -7.91 -4.16 -4.82
C GLU A 59 -7.35 -3.78 -3.45
N TRP A 60 -6.50 -4.63 -2.87
CA TRP A 60 -5.89 -4.38 -1.56
C TRP A 60 -4.89 -3.21 -1.56
N LEU A 61 -4.26 -2.92 -2.71
CA LEU A 61 -3.33 -1.81 -2.88
C LEU A 61 -4.02 -0.51 -3.30
N GLU A 62 -5.32 -0.55 -3.58
CA GLU A 62 -6.09 0.64 -3.92
C GLU A 62 -6.17 1.58 -2.71
N SER A 63 -5.84 2.85 -2.93
CA SER A 63 -6.13 3.92 -1.99
C SER A 63 -7.39 4.67 -2.47
N PRO A 64 -8.32 5.03 -1.58
CA PRO A 64 -9.44 5.90 -1.94
C PRO A 64 -9.01 7.26 -2.52
N ASN A 65 -7.73 7.65 -2.35
CA ASN A 65 -7.17 8.87 -2.94
C ASN A 65 -6.86 8.76 -4.46
N VAL A 66 -7.12 7.62 -5.10
CA VAL A 66 -6.88 7.39 -6.54
C VAL A 66 -7.99 7.94 -7.45
N GLU A 67 -8.96 8.72 -6.94
CA GLU A 67 -9.99 9.35 -7.78
C GLU A 67 -9.57 10.62 -8.55
N LEU A 68 -8.29 11.01 -8.56
CA LEU A 68 -7.84 12.19 -9.32
C LEU A 68 -6.61 11.91 -10.17
N ARG A 69 -6.79 11.27 -11.33
CA ARG A 69 -6.03 11.55 -12.59
C ARG A 69 -6.59 10.78 -13.80
N GLY A 70 -7.91 10.86 -14.00
CA GLY A 70 -8.48 10.80 -15.36
C GLY A 70 -8.42 12.19 -16.00
N GLY A 71 -7.23 12.70 -16.32
CA GLY A 71 -7.04 13.93 -17.10
C GLY A 71 -6.79 13.59 -18.57
N PRO A 72 -7.23 14.40 -19.55
CA PRO A 72 -7.14 14.05 -20.96
C PRO A 72 -5.67 13.92 -21.36
N ALA A 73 -5.39 12.98 -22.27
CA ALA A 73 -4.07 12.77 -22.85
C ALA A 73 -3.50 14.10 -23.35
N VAL A 74 -2.39 14.54 -22.75
CA VAL A 74 -1.61 15.67 -23.27
C VAL A 74 -1.10 15.25 -24.65
N SER A 75 -1.71 15.84 -25.69
CA SER A 75 -1.18 15.83 -27.04
C SER A 75 0.19 16.51 -27.03
N SER A 76 1.22 15.78 -27.47
CA SER A 76 2.56 16.31 -27.70
C SER A 76 2.50 17.55 -28.60
N PRO A 77 3.19 18.67 -28.28
CA PRO A 77 3.33 19.74 -29.24
C PRO A 77 4.32 19.31 -30.32
N GLU A 78 3.90 19.40 -31.58
CA GLU A 78 4.79 19.31 -32.74
C GLU A 78 5.90 20.35 -32.60
N ARG A 79 7.16 19.92 -32.78
CA ARG A 79 8.29 20.84 -32.92
C ARG A 79 8.27 21.42 -34.33
N PRO A 80 8.25 22.76 -34.51
CA PRO A 80 8.58 23.33 -35.81
C PRO A 80 10.09 23.26 -36.06
N ALA A 81 10.45 23.12 -37.33
CA ALA A 81 11.83 23.14 -37.84
C ALA A 81 12.46 24.53 -37.78
#